data_AF-A0A9D4JAA1-F1
#
_entry.id   AF-A0A9D4JAA1-F1
#
_cell.length_a   1.000
_cell.length_b   1.000
_cell.length_c   1.000
_cell.angle_alpha   90.00
_cell.angle_beta   90.00
_cell.angle_gamma   90.00
#
_symmetry.space_group_name_H-M   'P 1'
#
loop_
_entity.id
_entity.type
_entity.pdbx_description
1 polymer ?
#
loop_
_entity_poly.entity_id
_entity_poly.type
_entity_poly.pdbx_seq_one_letter_code
_entity_poly.pdbx_strand_id
1 'polypeptide(L)' 'MIRITGLTENGIITERVVEFVDLFTTLVDAADLPPIPVCSENSQNVLACTEGESLMPLVQNAKAAWKHLAFRNTAHLSRR' A
#
# COMPACT_ATOMS: atom_id res chain seq x y z
N MET A 1 -2.04 -4.25 11.44
CA MET A 1 -2.31 -5.69 11.30
C MET A 1 -3.31 -5.87 10.17
N ILE A 2 -3.01 -6.73 9.21
CA ILE A 2 -3.92 -7.06 8.10
C ILE A 2 -4.22 -8.54 8.21
N ARG A 3 -5.51 -8.91 8.10
CA ARG A 3 -5.94 -10.31 8.10
C ARG A 3 -6.54 -10.64 6.73
N ILE A 4 -5.93 -11.60 6.05
CA ILE A 4 -6.42 -12.17 4.80
C ILE A 4 -6.68 -13.66 5.03
N THR A 5 -7.95 -14.04 4.92
CA THR A 5 -8.40 -15.40 5.20
C THR A 5 -7.63 -16.41 4.36
N GLY A 6 -7.06 -17.42 5.02
CA GLY A 6 -6.27 -18.47 4.37
C GLY A 6 -4.82 -18.12 4.07
N LEU A 7 -4.40 -16.86 4.24
CA LEU A 7 -3.01 -16.43 4.00
C LEU A 7 -2.27 -15.99 5.27
N THR A 8 -2.92 -15.25 6.17
CA THR A 8 -2.23 -14.61 7.31
C THR A 8 -2.57 -15.21 8.67
N GLU A 9 -3.34 -16.30 8.73
CA GLU A 9 -3.88 -16.87 9.99
C GLU A 9 -2.79 -17.32 10.96
N ASN A 10 -1.67 -17.82 10.44
CA ASN A 10 -0.56 -18.31 11.26
C ASN A 10 0.41 -17.20 11.71
N GLY A 11 0.08 -15.95 11.42
CA GLY A 11 0.93 -14.80 11.72
C GLY A 11 2.12 -14.68 10.76
N ILE A 12 2.16 -13.57 10.03
CA ILE A 12 3.30 -13.18 9.20
C ILE A 12 3.80 -11.85 9.75
N ILE A 13 5.07 -11.82 10.14
CA ILE A 13 5.71 -10.62 10.71
C ILE A 13 6.79 -10.16 9.74
N THR A 14 6.76 -8.87 9.40
CA THR A 14 7.76 -8.23 8.58
C THR A 14 8.12 -6.87 9.17
N GLU A 15 9.39 -6.50 9.06
CA GLU A 15 9.94 -5.20 9.46
C GLU A 15 10.19 -4.30 8.23
N ARG A 16 9.66 -4.69 7.06
CA ARG A 16 9.74 -3.87 5.85
C ARG A 16 8.97 -2.56 6.01
N VAL A 17 9.46 -1.52 5.36
CA VAL A 17 8.84 -0.18 5.38
C VAL A 17 7.55 -0.21 4.58
N VAL A 18 6.43 0.13 5.21
CA VAL A 18 5.11 0.17 4.57
C VAL A 18 4.46 1.53 4.77
N GLU A 19 3.55 1.89 3.88
CA GLU A 19 2.83 3.16 3.90
C GLU A 19 1.32 2.92 3.92
N PHE A 20 0.56 3.93 4.36
CA PHE A 20 -0.89 3.80 4.42
C PHE A 20 -1.52 3.64 3.03
N VAL A 21 -0.93 4.26 2.00
CA VAL A 21 -1.39 4.18 0.61
C VAL A 21 -1.25 2.78 0.00
N ASP A 22 -0.41 1.91 0.59
CA ASP A 22 -0.23 0.52 0.15
C ASP A 22 -1.52 -0.31 0.37
N LEU A 23 -2.38 0.09 1.32
CA LEU A 23 -3.59 -0.65 1.66
C LEU A 23 -4.60 -0.71 0.51
N PHE A 24 -4.76 0.38 -0.27
CA PHE A 24 -5.78 0.40 -1.32
C PHE A 24 -5.47 -0.59 -2.44
N THR A 25 -4.23 -0.57 -2.94
CA THR A 25 -3.79 -1.53 -3.96
C THR A 25 -3.69 -2.96 -3.42
N THR A 26 -3.34 -3.14 -2.13
CA THR A 26 -3.38 -4.46 -1.47
C THR A 26 -4.79 -5.04 -1.45
N LEU A 27 -5.82 -4.23 -1.19
CA LEU A 27 -7.22 -4.70 -1.18
C LEU A 27 -7.66 -5.14 -2.57
N VAL A 28 -7.28 -4.41 -3.62
CA VAL A 28 -7.60 -4.78 -5.00
C VAL A 28 -6.93 -6.09 -5.39
N ASP A 29 -5.64 -6.25 -5.08
CA ASP A 29 -4.88 -7.46 -5.36
C ASP A 29 -5.39 -8.66 -4.56
N ALA A 30 -5.65 -8.49 -3.27
CA ALA A 30 -6.21 -9.54 -2.40
C ALA A 30 -7.64 -9.96 -2.80
N ALA A 31 -8.39 -9.07 -3.46
CA ALA A 31 -9.73 -9.35 -3.98
C ALA A 31 -9.72 -9.92 -5.42
N ASP A 32 -8.54 -10.14 -6.00
CA ASP A 32 -8.37 -10.61 -7.38
C ASP A 32 -9.10 -9.71 -8.40
N LEU A 33 -9.06 -8.39 -8.15
CA LEU A 33 -9.65 -7.38 -9.02
C LEU A 33 -8.60 -6.85 -10.02
N PRO A 34 -9.04 -6.25 -11.15
CA PRO A 34 -8.12 -5.61 -12.08
C PRO A 34 -7.25 -4.54 -11.38
N PRO A 35 -5.94 -4.48 -11.69
CA PRO A 35 -5.03 -3.51 -11.06
C PRO A 35 -5.48 -2.06 -11.25
N ILE A 36 -5.33 -1.25 -10.20
CA ILE A 36 -5.58 0.19 -10.25
C ILE A 36 -4.41 0.88 -10.97
N PRO A 37 -4.65 1.84 -11.88
CA PRO A 37 -3.58 2.59 -12.53
C PRO A 37 -2.76 3.42 -11.53
N VAL A 38 -1.47 3.62 -11.84
CA VAL A 38 -0.59 4.50 -11.06
C VAL A 38 -1.01 5.97 -11.27
N CYS A 39 -0.96 6.77 -10.21
CA CYS A 39 -1.27 8.20 -10.31
C CYS A 39 -0.24 8.93 -11.19
N SER A 40 -0.73 9.77 -12.10
CA SER A 40 0.09 10.78 -12.78
C SER A 40 0.44 11.93 -11.83
N GLU A 41 1.44 12.74 -12.18
CA GLU A 41 1.84 13.92 -11.38
C GLU A 41 0.65 14.85 -11.07
N ASN A 42 -0.31 14.96 -11.99
CA ASN A 42 -1.59 15.61 -11.76
C ASN A 42 -2.72 14.59 -11.83
N SER A 43 -3.31 14.29 -10.68
CA SER A 43 -4.39 13.32 -10.50
C SER A 43 -5.69 13.95 -9.99
N GLN A 44 -5.83 15.28 -10.03
CA GLN A 44 -6.98 16.01 -9.45
C GLN A 44 -8.35 15.58 -10.00
N ASN A 45 -8.40 15.14 -11.26
CA ASN A 45 -9.62 14.71 -11.95
C ASN A 45 -9.63 13.20 -12.25
N VAL A 46 -8.74 12.43 -11.62
CA VAL A 46 -8.68 10.98 -11.76
C VAL A 46 -9.50 10.35 -10.65
N LEU A 47 -10.53 9.56 -11.02
CA LEU A 47 -11.45 8.96 -10.04
C LEU A 47 -10.74 8.03 -9.06
N ALA A 48 -9.84 7.19 -9.57
CA ALA A 48 -9.05 6.25 -8.77
C ALA A 48 -7.70 6.02 -9.43
N CYS A 49 -6.65 6.16 -8.64
CA CYS A 49 -5.29 5.75 -8.97
C CYS A 49 -4.57 5.37 -7.67
N THR A 50 -3.40 4.75 -7.76
CA THR A 50 -2.58 4.38 -6.59
C THR A 50 -1.19 5.00 -6.66
N GLU A 51 -0.67 5.41 -5.50
CA GLU A 51 0.74 5.75 -5.27
C GLU A 51 1.45 4.70 -4.40
N GLY A 52 0.68 3.76 -3.83
CA GLY A 52 1.21 2.66 -3.02
C GLY A 52 1.49 1.38 -3.82
N GLU A 53 2.14 0.42 -3.15
CA GLU A 53 2.46 -0.91 -3.66
C GLU A 53 1.67 -1.99 -2.90
N SER A 54 1.21 -3.04 -3.58
CA SER A 54 0.46 -4.13 -2.93
C SER A 54 1.34 -4.89 -1.95
N LEU A 55 0.86 -5.13 -0.74
CA LEU A 55 1.55 -5.88 0.32
C LEU A 55 1.50 -7.40 0.10
N MET A 56 0.79 -7.89 -0.92
CA MET A 56 0.67 -9.33 -1.20
C MET A 56 2.01 -10.07 -1.37
N PRO A 57 3.07 -9.48 -1.97
CA PRO A 57 4.40 -10.10 -1.99
C PRO A 57 4.97 -10.33 -0.57
N LEU A 58 4.69 -9.44 0.38
CA LEU A 58 5.10 -9.59 1.79
C LEU A 58 4.23 -10.60 2.54
N VAL A 59 2.97 -10.74 2.16
CA VAL A 59 2.08 -11.80 2.66
C VAL A 59 2.57 -13.17 2.21
N GLN A 60 3.05 -13.31 0.96
CA GLN A 60 3.60 -14.57 0.46
C GLN A 60 5.01 -14.85 1.00
N ASN A 61 5.84 -13.81 1.14
CA ASN A 61 7.20 -13.90 1.64
C ASN A 61 7.58 -12.63 2.42
N ALA A 62 7.62 -12.74 3.74
CA ALA A 62 7.95 -11.62 4.65
C ALA A 62 9.31 -10.95 4.37
N LYS A 63 10.22 -11.64 3.65
CA LYS A 63 11.57 -11.17 3.31
C LYS A 63 11.71 -10.70 1.87
N ALA A 64 10.63 -10.63 1.08
CA ALA A 64 10.67 -10.19 -0.30
C ALA A 64 11.41 -8.84 -0.46
N ALA A 65 11.98 -8.64 -1.66
CA ALA A 65 12.53 -7.34 -2.03
C ALA A 65 11.40 -6.29 -1.97
N TRP A 66 11.70 -5.12 -1.41
CA TRP A 66 10.70 -4.14 -1.05
C TRP A 66 11.30 -2.74 -1.00
N LYS A 67 10.44 -1.70 -0.99
CA LYS A 67 10.88 -0.31 -0.83
C LYS A 67 11.59 -0.07 0.51
N HIS A 68 12.50 0.89 0.51
CA HIS A 68 13.40 1.21 1.64
C HIS A 68 13.01 2.48 2.39
N LEU A 69 12.08 3.27 1.85
CA LEU A 69 11.71 4.58 2.36
C LEU A 69 10.18 4.69 2.41
N ALA A 70 9.69 5.52 3.33
CA ALA A 70 8.31 5.94 3.43
C ALA A 70 8.28 7.47 3.52
N PHE A 71 7.26 8.06 2.94
CA PHE A 71 7.06 9.49 2.90
C PHE A 71 5.86 9.88 3.76
N ARG A 72 5.96 11.05 4.39
CA ARG A 72 4.88 11.65 5.15
C ARG A 72 4.83 13.12 4.80
N ASN A 73 3.66 13.57 4.35
CA ASN A 73 3.39 14.98 4.16
C ASN A 73 2.70 15.53 5.42
N THR A 74 3.10 16.72 5.84
CA THR A 74 2.40 17.48 6.88
C THR A 74 2.10 18.87 6.34
N ALA A 75 0.84 19.26 6.37
CA ALA A 75 0.46 20.61 5.99
C ALA A 75 0.98 21.58 7.05
N HIS A 76 1.85 22.49 6.66
CA HIS A 76 2.22 23.60 7.53
C HIS A 76 1.10 24.64 7.48
N LEU A 77 0.18 24.58 8.46
CA LEU A 77 -0.82 25.62 8.65
C LEU A 77 -0.10 26.86 9.21
N SER A 78 0.22 27.82 8.33
CA SER A 78 0.64 29.15 8.78
C SER A 78 -0.54 29.79 9.51
N ARG A 79 -0.43 29.96 10.83
CA ARG A 79 -1.37 30.80 11.58
C ARG A 79 -1.32 32.20 10.98
N ARG A 80 -2.43 32.65 10.39
CA ARG A 80 -2.66 34.07 10.09
C ARG A 80 -3.05 34.79 11.36
#